data_AF-A0A1W9J340-F1
#
_entry.id   AF-A0A1W9J340-F1
#
_cell.length_a   1.000
_cell.length_b   1.000
_cell.length_c   1.000
_cell.angle_alpha   90.00
_cell.angle_beta   90.00
_cell.angle_gamma   90.00
#
_symmetry.space_group_name_H-M   'P 1'
#
loop_
_entity.id
_entity.type
_entity.pdbx_description
1 polymer ?
#
loop_
_entity_poly.entity_id
_entity_poly.type
_entity_poly.pdbx_seq_one_letter_code
_entity_poly.pdbx_strand_id
1 'polypeptide(L)'
;MGPKADYYLEQFKKFSSDGQPRFALSWNWPAFLYISFLWFLYRKMYLHAFVYAIGPMASTYVTGDMTVGLVWSVMAGATANYLYYWHCKEEIAEIKKAGKLSPTAQEAALQDAGGVQPYVIYVGIALYVIALAGVAKMLEEGQLDGDKIPTRPAKPVSTIST
;
A
#
# COMPACT_ATOMS: atom_id res chain seq x y z
N MET A 1 19.40 15.73 -4.68
CA MET A 1 18.76 14.80 -5.63
C MET A 1 19.26 13.39 -5.34
N GLY A 2 18.38 12.42 -5.10
CA GLY A 2 18.78 11.04 -4.77
C GLY A 2 19.37 10.27 -5.96
N PRO A 3 20.09 9.15 -5.76
CA PRO A 3 20.85 8.43 -6.78
C PRO A 3 20.03 7.77 -7.91
N LYS A 4 18.70 7.88 -7.90
CA LYS A 4 17.80 7.40 -8.96
C LYS A 4 16.97 8.50 -9.62
N ALA A 5 17.38 9.77 -9.47
CA ALA A 5 16.61 10.91 -9.95
C ALA A 5 16.25 10.80 -11.44
N ASP A 6 17.19 10.38 -12.29
CA ASP A 6 17.00 10.29 -13.74
C ASP A 6 15.88 9.33 -14.15
N TYR A 7 15.79 8.18 -13.47
CA TYR A 7 14.70 7.21 -13.68
C TYR A 7 13.32 7.83 -13.38
N TYR A 8 13.21 8.61 -12.30
CA TYR A 8 11.96 9.28 -11.95
C TYR A 8 11.66 10.43 -12.91
N LEU A 9 12.67 11.17 -13.37
CA LEU A 9 12.49 12.25 -14.34
C LEU A 9 11.93 11.73 -15.68
N GLU A 10 12.39 10.57 -16.15
CA GLU A 10 11.81 9.94 -17.35
C GLU A 10 10.37 9.49 -17.16
N GLN A 11 10.01 8.98 -15.98
CA GLN A 11 8.63 8.64 -15.69
C GLN A 11 7.74 9.88 -15.53
N PHE A 12 8.26 10.95 -14.94
CA PHE A 12 7.55 12.21 -14.77
C PHE A 12 7.20 12.86 -16.11
N LYS A 13 8.01 12.65 -17.16
CA LYS A 13 7.66 13.06 -18.53
C LYS A 13 6.36 12.39 -19.02
N LYS A 14 6.05 11.16 -18.61
CA LYS A 14 4.82 10.46 -19.00
C LYS A 14 3.56 11.01 -18.32
N PHE A 15 3.73 11.68 -17.18
CA PHE A 15 2.65 12.32 -16.42
C PHE A 15 2.54 13.83 -16.68
N SER A 16 3.31 14.36 -17.64
CA SER A 16 3.38 15.78 -17.98
C SER A 16 3.16 15.98 -19.48
N SER A 17 1.99 16.49 -19.88
CA SER A 17 1.75 17.02 -21.24
C SER A 17 1.66 18.53 -21.13
N ASP A 18 2.48 19.26 -21.89
CA ASP A 18 2.47 20.72 -21.95
C ASP A 18 2.62 21.43 -20.59
N GLY A 19 3.36 20.81 -19.66
CA GLY A 19 3.58 21.31 -18.29
C GLY A 19 2.42 21.06 -17.32
N GLN A 20 1.29 20.55 -17.81
CA GLN A 20 0.14 20.18 -17.01
C GLN A 20 0.22 18.72 -16.55
N PRO A 21 -0.12 18.45 -15.27
CA PRO A 21 -0.12 17.09 -14.73
C PRO A 21 -1.27 16.30 -15.36
N ARG A 22 -0.95 15.24 -16.10
CA ARG A 22 -1.92 14.34 -16.72
C ARG A 22 -1.87 12.98 -16.04
N PHE A 23 -3.03 12.46 -15.66
CA PHE A 23 -3.12 11.08 -15.19
C PHE A 23 -2.74 10.13 -16.32
N ALA A 24 -1.78 9.26 -16.06
CA ALA A 24 -1.50 8.09 -16.89
C ALA A 24 -1.57 6.86 -16.00
N LEU A 25 -2.30 5.84 -16.46
CA LEU A 25 -2.35 4.58 -15.73
C LEU A 25 -0.95 3.96 -15.74
N SER A 26 -0.41 3.71 -14.56
CA SER A 26 0.88 3.05 -14.42
C SER A 26 0.84 2.11 -13.23
N TRP A 27 1.39 0.92 -13.40
CA TRP A 27 1.34 -0.10 -12.37
C TRP A 27 2.54 -0.01 -11.43
N ASN A 28 2.30 -0.10 -10.13
CA ASN A 28 3.30 -0.10 -9.08
C ASN A 28 3.16 -1.37 -8.24
N TRP A 29 4.02 -2.35 -8.54
CA TRP A 29 4.05 -3.64 -7.84
C TRP A 29 4.25 -3.50 -6.33
N PRO A 30 5.20 -2.68 -5.84
CA PRO A 30 5.33 -2.45 -4.41
C PRO A 30 4.06 -1.91 -3.75
N ALA A 31 3.40 -0.89 -4.31
CA ALA A 31 2.20 -0.33 -3.67
C ALA A 31 1.00 -1.30 -3.67
N PHE A 32 0.93 -2.21 -4.65
CA PHE A 32 -0.08 -3.27 -4.71
C PHE A 32 0.19 -4.39 -3.71
N LEU A 33 1.42 -4.93 -3.69
CA LEU A 33 1.76 -6.13 -2.91
C LEU A 33 2.20 -5.82 -1.49
N TYR A 34 2.88 -4.70 -1.29
CA TYR A 34 3.48 -4.26 -0.04
C TYR A 34 2.53 -3.26 0.60
N ILE A 35 1.82 -3.66 1.66
CA ILE A 35 0.86 -2.87 2.47
C ILE A 35 0.88 -1.40 2.05
N SER A 36 -0.08 -0.97 1.22
CA SER A 36 0.05 0.25 0.40
C SER A 36 0.47 1.48 1.23
N PHE A 37 -0.04 1.58 2.45
CA PHE A 37 0.37 2.53 3.48
C PHE A 37 1.90 2.67 3.65
N LEU A 38 2.62 1.56 3.79
CA LEU A 38 4.07 1.55 4.01
C LEU A 38 4.84 2.09 2.80
N TRP A 39 4.33 1.86 1.59
CA TRP A 39 4.95 2.42 0.38
C TRP A 39 4.86 3.95 0.37
N PHE A 40 3.70 4.49 0.71
CA PHE A 40 3.51 5.93 0.84
C PHE A 40 4.34 6.51 2.00
N LEU A 41 4.38 5.83 3.14
CA LEU A 41 5.14 6.24 4.33
C LEU A 41 6.65 6.25 4.06
N TYR A 42 7.18 5.20 3.42
CA TYR A 42 8.59 5.09 3.05
C TYR A 42 9.07 6.28 2.21
N ARG A 43 8.18 6.87 1.41
CA ARG A 43 8.45 8.05 0.55
C ARG A 43 7.99 9.37 1.15
N LYS A 44 7.78 9.42 2.47
CA LYS A 44 7.35 10.62 3.23
C LYS A 44 5.99 11.20 2.80
N MET A 45 5.17 10.46 2.07
CA MET A 45 3.82 10.90 1.68
C MET A 45 2.82 10.65 2.82
N TYR A 46 2.97 11.35 3.95
CA TYR A 46 2.24 11.06 5.20
C TYR A 46 0.72 11.14 5.06
N LEU A 47 0.20 12.10 4.29
CA LEU A 47 -1.24 12.22 4.06
C LEU A 47 -1.79 11.00 3.31
N HIS A 48 -1.15 10.62 2.19
CA HIS A 48 -1.54 9.45 1.43
C HIS A 48 -1.38 8.18 2.26
N ALA A 49 -0.30 8.09 3.04
CA ALA A 49 -0.09 6.99 3.97
C ALA A 49 -1.27 6.88 4.94
N PHE A 50 -1.66 7.97 5.60
CA PHE A 50 -2.82 7.97 6.50
C PHE A 50 -4.11 7.51 5.82
N VAL A 51 -4.40 8.02 4.61
CA VAL A 51 -5.58 7.61 3.83
C VAL A 51 -5.55 6.11 3.52
N TYR A 52 -4.41 5.57 3.08
CA TYR A 52 -4.28 4.15 2.77
C TYR A 52 -4.13 3.23 4.00
N ALA A 53 -3.88 3.78 5.19
CA ALA A 53 -3.94 3.04 6.45
C ALA A 53 -5.39 2.91 6.95
N ILE A 54 -6.12 4.03 6.98
CA ILE A 54 -7.47 4.09 7.56
C ILE A 54 -8.55 3.69 6.56
N GLY A 55 -8.39 4.04 5.28
CA GLY A 55 -9.36 3.83 4.22
C GLY A 55 -9.85 2.38 4.10
N PRO A 56 -8.96 1.38 4.00
CA PRO A 56 -9.37 -0.02 3.96
C PRO A 56 -10.14 -0.45 5.22
N MET A 57 -9.64 -0.09 6.41
CA MET A 57 -10.26 -0.45 7.69
C MET A 57 -11.66 0.16 7.84
N ALA A 58 -11.79 1.46 7.54
CA ALA A 58 -13.06 2.17 7.59
C ALA A 58 -14.07 1.60 6.59
N SER A 59 -13.59 1.26 5.38
CA SER A 59 -14.45 0.70 4.34
C SER A 59 -14.97 -0.68 4.73
N THR A 60 -14.09 -1.58 5.21
CA THR A 60 -14.50 -2.90 5.72
C THR A 60 -15.42 -2.79 6.94
N TYR A 61 -15.21 -1.82 7.83
CA TYR A 61 -16.12 -1.58 8.96
C TYR A 61 -17.54 -1.20 8.49
N VAL A 62 -17.65 -0.38 7.45
CA VAL A 62 -18.94 0.07 6.91
C VAL A 62 -19.62 -1.01 6.06
N THR A 63 -18.87 -1.74 5.23
CA THR A 63 -19.44 -2.73 4.30
C THR A 63 -19.57 -4.12 4.90
N GLY A 64 -18.80 -4.45 5.94
CA GLY A 64 -18.61 -5.81 6.44
C GLY A 64 -17.84 -6.73 5.48
N ASP A 65 -17.36 -6.20 4.35
CA ASP A 65 -16.74 -6.98 3.28
C ASP A 65 -15.21 -6.86 3.34
N MET A 66 -14.56 -8.01 3.55
CA MET A 66 -13.11 -8.12 3.62
C MET A 66 -12.44 -7.99 2.25
N THR A 67 -13.17 -8.19 1.14
CA THR A 67 -12.65 -8.06 -0.23
C THR A 67 -12.36 -6.60 -0.61
N VAL A 68 -12.93 -5.63 0.11
CA VAL A 68 -12.68 -4.20 -0.10
C VAL A 68 -11.21 -3.84 0.11
N GLY A 69 -10.48 -4.58 0.95
CA GLY A 69 -9.03 -4.44 1.09
C GLY A 69 -8.28 -4.65 -0.23
N LEU A 70 -8.72 -5.62 -1.04
CA LEU A 70 -8.14 -5.88 -2.37
C LEU A 70 -8.37 -4.72 -3.33
N VAL A 71 -9.57 -4.10 -3.30
CA VAL A 71 -9.88 -2.92 -4.11
C VAL A 71 -8.91 -1.78 -3.78
N TRP A 72 -8.69 -1.52 -2.49
CA TRP A 72 -7.71 -0.53 -2.04
C TRP A 72 -6.28 -0.84 -2.51
N SER A 73 -5.85 -2.10 -2.45
CA SER A 73 -4.53 -2.50 -2.97
C SER A 73 -4.40 -2.28 -4.47
N VAL A 74 -5.43 -2.62 -5.26
CA VAL A 74 -5.44 -2.39 -6.71
C VAL A 74 -5.41 -0.89 -7.03
N MET A 75 -6.20 -0.08 -6.31
CA MET A 75 -6.17 1.38 -6.45
C MET A 75 -4.79 1.94 -6.13
N ALA A 76 -4.14 1.47 -5.07
CA ALA A 76 -2.78 1.87 -4.73
C ALA A 76 -1.80 1.49 -5.85
N GLY A 77 -1.86 0.26 -6.35
CA GLY A 77 -1.02 -0.20 -7.45
C GLY A 77 -1.16 0.65 -8.72
N ALA A 78 -2.38 1.04 -9.06
CA ALA A 78 -2.68 1.83 -10.26
C ALA A 78 -2.34 3.33 -10.13
N THR A 79 -2.36 3.88 -8.92
CA THR A 79 -2.26 5.34 -8.69
C THR A 79 -0.96 5.79 -8.04
N ALA A 80 -0.23 4.90 -7.36
CA ALA A 80 0.93 5.24 -6.54
C ALA A 80 2.01 6.08 -7.26
N ASN A 81 2.34 5.74 -8.51
CA ASN A 81 3.34 6.51 -9.27
C ASN A 81 2.86 7.92 -9.60
N TYR A 82 1.58 8.08 -9.95
CA TYR A 82 1.00 9.38 -10.25
C TYR A 82 0.90 10.24 -8.98
N LEU A 83 0.45 9.67 -7.87
CA LEU A 83 0.39 10.36 -6.58
C LEU A 83 1.77 10.81 -6.13
N TYR A 84 2.79 9.98 -6.34
CA TYR A 84 4.18 10.35 -6.05
C TYR A 84 4.69 11.47 -6.96
N TYR A 85 4.38 11.43 -8.26
CA TYR A 85 4.71 12.52 -9.19
C TYR A 85 4.06 13.84 -8.76
N TRP A 86 2.76 13.80 -8.44
CA TRP A 86 2.01 14.95 -7.99
C TRP A 86 2.59 15.54 -6.71
N HIS A 87 2.86 14.69 -5.72
CA HIS A 87 3.48 15.08 -4.45
C HIS A 87 4.83 15.77 -4.65
N CYS A 88 5.75 15.17 -5.43
CA CYS A 88 7.03 15.79 -5.72
C CYS A 88 6.88 17.13 -6.45
N LYS A 89 5.91 17.23 -7.38
CA LYS A 89 5.64 18.48 -8.12
C LYS A 89 5.15 19.59 -7.18
N GLU A 90 4.23 19.28 -6.28
CA GLU A 90 3.71 20.22 -5.29
C GLU A 90 4.80 20.67 -4.32
N GLU A 91 5.58 19.76 -3.73
CA GLU A 91 6.66 20.12 -2.81
C GLU A 91 7.69 21.03 -3.47
N ILE A 92 8.11 20.72 -4.70
CA ILE A 92 9.04 21.58 -5.46
C ILE A 92 8.39 22.95 -5.75
N ALA A 93 7.10 23.00 -6.09
CA ALA A 93 6.41 24.25 -6.35
C ALA A 93 6.30 25.11 -5.09
N GLU A 94 6.00 24.51 -3.94
CA GLU A 94 5.92 25.20 -2.65
C GLU A 94 7.30 25.71 -2.20
N ILE A 95 8.35 24.91 -2.32
CA ILE A 95 9.74 25.35 -2.03
C ILE A 95 10.16 26.52 -2.95
N LYS A 96 9.75 26.51 -4.22
CA LYS A 96 10.00 27.61 -5.16
C LYS A 96 9.20 28.87 -4.84
N LYS A 97 7.91 28.74 -4.51
CA LYS A 97 7.04 29.85 -4.10
C LYS A 97 7.49 30.48 -2.79
N ALA A 98 8.05 29.68 -1.88
CA ALA A 98 8.54 30.14 -0.59
C ALA A 98 9.65 31.20 -0.72
N GLY A 99 10.27 31.37 -1.91
CA GLY A 99 10.73 32.64 -2.50
C GLY A 99 11.72 33.52 -1.72
N LYS A 100 12.09 33.15 -0.50
CA LYS A 100 12.89 33.93 0.46
C LYS A 100 14.15 33.22 0.92
N LEU A 101 14.44 32.04 0.36
CA LEU A 101 15.62 31.27 0.67
C LEU A 101 16.73 31.62 -0.31
N SER A 102 17.96 31.80 0.20
CA SER A 102 19.15 31.88 -0.65
C SER A 102 19.25 30.61 -1.51
N PRO A 103 19.93 30.65 -2.67
CA PRO A 103 20.09 29.46 -3.51
C PRO A 103 20.55 28.22 -2.75
N THR A 104 21.44 28.40 -1.77
CA THR A 104 21.93 27.34 -0.86
C THR A 104 20.85 26.79 0.06
N ALA A 105 19.99 27.65 0.62
CA ALA A 105 18.91 27.22 1.50
C ALA A 105 17.76 26.55 0.74
N GLN A 106 17.55 26.93 -0.53
CA GLN A 106 16.63 26.22 -1.42
C GLN A 106 17.15 24.82 -1.76
N GLU A 107 18.45 24.67 -2.03
CA GLU A 107 19.06 23.38 -2.30
C GLU A 107 19.04 22.46 -1.07
N ALA A 108 19.29 23.00 0.12
CA ALA A 108 19.15 22.27 1.37
C ALA A 108 17.71 21.78 1.60
N ALA A 109 16.70 22.65 1.37
CA ALA A 109 15.29 22.27 1.49
C ALA A 109 14.88 21.18 0.49
N LEU A 110 15.39 21.24 -0.75
CA LEU A 110 15.16 20.19 -1.76
C LEU A 110 15.84 18.86 -1.39
N GLN A 111 17.01 18.90 -0.74
CA GLN A 111 17.68 17.69 -0.26
C GLN A 111 16.93 17.06 0.92
N ASP A 112 16.41 17.87 1.85
CA ASP A 112 15.68 17.40 3.03
C ASP A 112 14.27 16.88 2.72
N ALA A 113 13.54 17.57 1.83
CA ALA A 113 12.27 17.09 1.29
C ALA A 113 12.46 15.78 0.52
N GLY A 114 13.60 15.64 -0.17
CA GLY A 114 14.01 14.41 -0.80
C GLY A 114 14.28 13.25 0.16
N GLY A 115 14.53 12.07 -0.43
CA GLY A 115 14.92 10.88 0.30
C GLY A 115 13.76 9.96 0.68
N VAL A 116 14.08 9.00 1.54
CA VAL A 116 13.19 7.90 1.94
C VAL A 116 13.45 7.55 3.40
N GLN A 117 12.52 6.84 4.03
CA GLN A 117 12.64 6.38 5.42
C GLN A 117 13.03 4.89 5.46
N PRO A 118 14.33 4.54 5.48
CA PRO A 118 14.78 3.15 5.34
C PRO A 118 14.25 2.22 6.43
N TYR A 119 14.00 2.73 7.65
CA TYR A 119 13.48 1.93 8.75
C TYR A 119 12.08 1.35 8.49
N VAL A 120 11.29 1.97 7.60
CA VAL A 120 9.92 1.53 7.25
C VAL A 120 9.93 0.13 6.61
N ILE A 121 11.04 -0.27 5.97
CA ILE A 121 11.19 -1.62 5.41
C ILE A 121 11.17 -2.67 6.53
N TYR A 122 11.87 -2.42 7.64
CA TYR A 122 11.89 -3.35 8.77
C TYR A 122 10.55 -3.41 9.50
N VAL A 123 9.86 -2.27 9.61
CA VAL A 123 8.48 -2.22 10.13
C VAL A 123 7.56 -3.06 9.25
N GLY A 124 7.68 -2.96 7.92
CA GLY A 124 6.92 -3.79 7.00
C GLY A 124 7.19 -5.27 7.15
N ILE A 125 8.46 -5.67 7.26
CA ILE A 125 8.83 -7.07 7.51
C ILE A 125 8.18 -7.58 8.80
N ALA A 126 8.25 -6.81 9.89
CA ALA A 126 7.65 -7.20 11.16
C ALA A 126 6.12 -7.38 11.04
N LEU A 127 5.42 -6.46 10.36
CA LEU A 127 3.97 -6.55 10.15
C LEU A 127 3.59 -7.79 9.31
N TYR A 128 4.37 -8.13 8.28
CA TYR A 128 4.13 -9.36 7.52
C TYR A 128 4.32 -10.62 8.35
N VAL A 129 5.36 -10.67 9.19
CA VAL A 129 5.59 -11.82 10.09
C VAL A 129 4.42 -11.98 11.06
N ILE A 130 3.93 -10.89 11.65
CA ILE A 130 2.76 -10.91 12.54
C ILE A 130 1.51 -11.37 11.79
N ALA A 131 1.26 -10.84 10.59
CA ALA A 131 0.10 -11.21 9.78
C ALA A 131 0.13 -12.71 9.41
N LEU A 132 1.29 -13.23 8.99
CA LEU A 132 1.46 -14.66 8.67
C LEU A 132 1.27 -15.55 9.89
N ALA A 133 1.80 -15.16 11.05
CA ALA A 133 1.60 -15.88 12.30
C ALA A 133 0.11 -15.90 12.71
N GLY A 134 -0.60 -14.78 12.53
CA GLY A 134 -2.04 -14.69 12.77
C GLY A 134 -2.84 -15.61 11.84
N VAL A 135 -2.53 -15.61 10.54
CA VAL A 135 -3.17 -16.53 9.58
C VAL A 135 -2.88 -17.98 9.92
N ALA A 136 -1.63 -18.33 10.26
CA ALA A 136 -1.27 -19.68 10.67
C ALA A 136 -2.07 -20.13 11.90
N LYS A 137 -2.24 -19.25 12.90
CA LYS A 137 -3.08 -19.51 14.08
C LYS A 137 -4.54 -19.73 13.72
N MET A 138 -5.11 -18.90 12.85
CA MET A 138 -6.49 -19.07 12.37
C MET A 138 -6.69 -20.38 11.61
N LEU A 139 -5.70 -20.83 10.84
CA LEU A 139 -5.74 -22.11 10.13
C LEU A 139 -5.66 -23.30 11.10
N GLU A 140 -4.79 -23.24 12.11
CA GLU A 140 -4.71 -24.23 13.19
C GLU A 140 -6.06 -24.35 13.92
N GLU A 141 -6.66 -23.22 14.32
CA GLU A 141 -7.95 -23.18 15.03
C GLU A 141 -9.11 -23.68 14.15
N GLY A 142 -9.14 -23.28 12.87
CA GLY A 142 -10.14 -23.76 11.91
C GLY A 142 -10.06 -25.26 11.64
N GLN A 143 -8.86 -25.85 11.67
CA GLN A 143 -8.69 -27.31 11.58
C GLN A 143 -9.15 -28.03 12.86
N LEU A 144 -8.87 -27.47 14.04
CA LEU A 144 -9.28 -28.03 15.33
C LEU A 144 -10.80 -28.12 15.52
N ASP A 145 -11.56 -27.21 14.90
CA ASP A 145 -13.03 -27.27 14.91
C ASP A 145 -13.61 -28.20 13.83
N GLY A 146 -12.91 -28.37 12.70
CA GLY A 146 -13.27 -29.34 11.65
C GLY A 146 -13.14 -30.80 12.11
N ASP A 147 -12.13 -31.11 12.94
CA ASP A 147 -11.90 -32.45 13.49
C ASP A 147 -12.91 -32.86 14.58
N LYS A 148 -13.68 -31.91 15.13
CA LYS A 148 -14.69 -32.16 16.17
C LYS A 148 -16.10 -32.42 15.63
N ILE A 149 -16.30 -32.46 14.30
CA ILE A 149 -17.61 -32.77 13.72
C ILE A 149 -17.95 -34.24 14.05
N PRO A 150 -18.99 -34.54 14.84
CA PRO A 150 -19.34 -35.92 15.16
C PRO A 150 -19.77 -36.61 13.87
N THR A 151 -19.08 -37.69 13.49
CA THR A 151 -19.50 -38.57 12.41
C THR A 151 -20.93 -39.05 12.70
N ARG A 152 -21.88 -38.59 11.90
CA ARG A 152 -23.30 -38.97 11.99
C ARG A 152 -23.37 -40.51 11.97
N PRO A 153 -24.05 -41.16 12.93
CA PRO A 153 -24.12 -42.61 12.95
C PRO A 153 -24.77 -43.10 11.65
N ALA A 154 -24.09 -44.03 10.98
CA ALA A 154 -24.56 -44.64 9.75
C ALA A 154 -25.96 -45.23 9.99
N LYS A 155 -26.92 -44.89 9.12
CA LYS A 155 -28.25 -45.51 9.15
C LYS A 155 -28.09 -47.02 8.95
N PRO A 156 -28.76 -47.87 9.75
CA PRO A 156 -28.71 -49.30 9.55
C PRO A 156 -29.30 -49.65 8.18
N VAL A 157 -28.52 -50.36 7.37
CA VAL A 157 -28.96 -50.91 6.09
C VAL A 157 -29.95 -52.03 6.43
N SER A 158 -31.23 -51.82 6.13
CA SER A 158 -32.25 -52.85 6.20
C SER A 158 -31.94 -53.94 5.19
N THR A 159 -31.44 -55.07 5.67
CA THR A 159 -31.29 -56.30 4.88
C THR A 159 -32.69 -56.84 4.62
N ILE A 160 -33.16 -56.74 3.38
CA ILE A 160 -34.36 -57.46 2.95
C ILE A 160 -33.88 -58.87 2.58
N SER A 161 -34.22 -59.84 3.41
CA SER A 161 -34.02 -61.25 3.14
C SER A 161 -35.29 -61.83 2.52
N THR A 162 -35.11 -62.41 1.33
CA THR A 162 -35.98 -63.34 0.58
C THR A 162 -37.20 -62.78 -0.12
#